data_AF-A0AB39LPA7-F1
#
_entry.id   AF-A0AB39LPA7-F1
#
_cell.length_a   1.000
_cell.length_b   1.000
_cell.length_c   1.000
_cell.angle_alpha   90.00
_cell.angle_beta   90.00
_cell.angle_gamma   90.00
#
_symmetry.space_group_name_H-M   'P 1'
#
loop_
_entity.id
_entity.type
_entity.pdbx_description
1 polymer ?
#
loop_
_entity_poly.entity_id
_entity_poly.type
_entity_poly.pdbx_seq_one_letter_code
_entity_poly.pdbx_strand_id
1 'polypeptide(L)'
;MRGILASSIGVTCAAALALPLAPPAAASAGSAVPVAGVATRTAETADARVDVPGSTQSLPLQSLTHDRASGAVLGLTPRTVRTFSLLGVVWDDPSADLHGRVQVRTRAAGTGEWSDWQDVETHYSEHGADPDSPEAASGQVRGATAPLWVGESDGVEVRVLPETGSGGAAERGAPEPQGGRGAPEPQTDVDPVDVASGEVSALPAGLRLDLVDPGEEGVTEGAEPAEGAEGPRTGVMTAAAKAASAANSALVPLGAVEIPSLTAEETREELTALRGADLTEQQQAEPYIGPRPAIVTRAGWGADESLREKGFVYTSKVKAAFVHHTASGNSYSCSQAPSLIRGFYRYHTRSLGWRDIGYNFLVDKCGRIYEGRAGGVANPVKGAHTMGFNTNTTGIAVIGSYGSKKPSSKAVKAVARLTAWKLGLHGMNPKKKTSLTSAGGNLYAKGKKVKMKVISGHRDGFNTSCPGGKLYKKLSSVRSKAAKYQGR
;
A
#
# COMPACT_ATOMS: atom_id res chain seq x y z
N MET A 1 15.91 0.63 66.23
CA MET A 1 15.80 -0.81 66.58
C MET A 1 15.32 -1.52 65.31
N ARG A 2 16.26 -2.10 64.54
CA ARG A 2 16.55 -3.55 64.43
C ARG A 2 15.35 -4.34 63.84
N GLY A 3 15.47 -5.11 62.75
CA GLY A 3 16.68 -5.53 62.04
C GLY A 3 16.37 -6.25 60.72
N ILE A 4 17.40 -6.25 59.88
CA ILE A 4 17.57 -6.97 58.61
C ILE A 4 18.04 -8.39 58.93
N LEU A 5 17.54 -9.41 58.24
CA LEU A 5 18.16 -10.74 58.18
C LEU A 5 18.52 -11.06 56.73
N ALA A 6 19.82 -11.00 56.46
CA ALA A 6 20.47 -11.65 55.35
C ALA A 6 20.80 -13.11 55.73
N SER A 7 20.79 -14.01 54.76
CA SER A 7 21.49 -15.29 54.87
C SER A 7 22.06 -15.69 53.52
N SER A 8 23.38 -15.54 53.44
CA SER A 8 24.30 -16.10 52.47
C SER A 8 24.78 -17.45 52.99
N ILE A 9 24.73 -18.47 52.14
CA ILE A 9 25.53 -19.69 52.28
C ILE A 9 26.20 -19.94 50.93
N GLY A 10 27.51 -19.76 50.88
CA GLY A 10 28.35 -20.28 49.81
C GLY A 10 28.83 -21.67 50.16
N VAL A 11 28.94 -22.56 49.16
CA VAL A 11 29.75 -23.78 49.24
C VAL A 11 30.40 -24.04 47.88
N THR A 12 31.73 -23.91 47.91
CA THR A 12 32.84 -24.50 47.14
C THR A 12 32.63 -25.35 45.88
N CYS A 13 33.47 -25.02 44.88
CA CYS A 13 33.89 -25.80 43.73
C CYS A 13 34.51 -27.17 44.07
N ALA A 14 34.23 -28.18 43.24
CA ALA A 14 35.13 -29.30 42.96
C ALA A 14 35.04 -29.68 41.48
N ALA A 15 36.15 -29.49 40.76
CA ALA A 15 36.32 -29.94 39.37
C ALA A 15 36.76 -31.41 39.37
N ALA A 16 36.14 -32.23 38.51
CA ALA A 16 36.62 -33.57 38.20
C ALA A 16 36.62 -33.75 36.67
N LEU A 17 37.83 -33.85 36.11
CA LEU A 17 38.10 -34.28 34.75
C LEU A 17 37.76 -35.77 34.59
N ALA A 18 37.07 -36.14 33.51
CA ALA A 18 37.08 -37.50 32.99
C ALA A 18 37.05 -37.48 31.46
N LEU A 19 38.21 -37.78 30.86
CA LEU A 19 38.37 -38.17 29.45
C LEU A 19 37.84 -39.59 29.23
N PRO A 20 37.34 -39.91 28.02
CA PRO A 20 37.43 -41.26 27.50
C PRO A 20 38.46 -41.34 26.35
N LEU A 21 39.38 -42.28 26.52
CA LEU A 21 40.36 -42.78 25.57
C LEU A 21 39.69 -43.58 24.43
N ALA A 22 40.12 -43.34 23.18
CA ALA A 22 39.95 -44.26 22.06
C ALA A 22 41.06 -45.33 22.07
N PRO A 23 40.81 -46.56 21.55
CA PRO A 23 41.58 -47.04 20.38
C PRO A 23 40.80 -48.08 19.52
N PRO A 24 41.42 -48.79 18.54
CA PRO A 24 41.72 -48.33 17.20
C PRO A 24 41.03 -49.16 16.09
N ALA A 25 41.18 -48.70 14.85
CA ALA A 25 40.69 -49.35 13.63
C ALA A 25 41.42 -50.68 13.32
N ALA A 26 40.67 -51.65 12.80
CA ALA A 26 41.17 -52.79 12.04
C ALA A 26 40.28 -53.02 10.81
N ALA A 27 40.92 -53.16 9.66
CA ALA A 27 40.30 -53.41 8.36
C ALA A 27 40.08 -54.92 8.13
N SER A 28 38.98 -55.28 7.46
CA SER A 28 38.88 -56.54 6.72
C SER A 28 37.92 -56.39 5.54
N ALA A 29 38.39 -56.83 4.38
CA ALA A 29 37.74 -56.72 3.08
C ALA A 29 36.68 -57.81 2.83
N GLY A 30 35.74 -57.50 1.92
CA GLY A 30 35.23 -58.45 0.94
C GLY A 30 33.84 -59.05 1.15
N SER A 31 32.82 -58.48 0.48
CA SER A 31 32.14 -59.12 -0.67
C SER A 31 30.72 -58.55 -0.86
N ALA A 32 30.45 -58.15 -2.10
CA ALA A 32 29.19 -57.59 -2.54
C ALA A 32 28.16 -58.66 -2.93
N VAL A 33 26.89 -58.43 -2.62
CA VAL A 33 25.75 -58.80 -3.48
C VAL A 33 24.59 -57.80 -3.24
N PRO A 34 23.88 -57.32 -4.29
CA PRO A 34 23.01 -56.14 -4.19
C PRO A 34 21.56 -56.55 -3.91
N VAL A 35 20.83 -55.75 -3.12
CA VAL A 35 19.37 -55.74 -3.17
C VAL A 35 18.89 -54.29 -3.21
N ALA A 36 18.15 -54.00 -4.27
CA ALA A 36 17.61 -52.70 -4.60
C ALA A 36 16.43 -52.31 -3.71
N GLY A 37 16.25 -50.99 -3.51
CA GLY A 37 14.94 -50.39 -3.32
C GLY A 37 14.64 -49.87 -1.91
N VAL A 38 14.95 -48.60 -1.68
CA VAL A 38 13.99 -47.47 -1.55
C VAL A 38 14.76 -46.37 -0.82
N ALA A 39 15.29 -45.42 -1.59
CA ALA A 39 15.95 -44.25 -1.05
C ALA A 39 14.90 -43.29 -0.47
N THR A 40 14.80 -43.26 0.85
CA THR A 40 14.39 -42.06 1.59
C THR A 40 15.43 -40.97 1.30
N ARG A 41 15.20 -40.17 0.27
CA ARG A 41 15.92 -38.90 0.12
C ARG A 41 15.39 -37.94 1.17
N THR A 42 16.13 -37.89 2.28
CA THR A 42 16.24 -36.73 3.15
C THR A 42 16.29 -35.47 2.29
N ALA A 43 15.34 -34.56 2.56
CA ALA A 43 15.27 -33.26 1.94
C ALA A 43 16.63 -32.57 2.04
N GLU A 44 17.26 -32.39 0.89
CA GLU A 44 18.41 -31.53 0.74
C GLU A 44 17.99 -30.12 1.17
N THR A 45 18.78 -29.58 2.09
CA THR A 45 18.75 -28.24 2.63
C THR A 45 18.32 -27.22 1.58
N ALA A 46 17.17 -26.58 1.81
CA ALA A 46 16.82 -25.35 1.14
C ALA A 46 17.99 -24.38 1.34
N ASP A 47 18.62 -24.04 0.22
CA ASP A 47 19.62 -23.00 0.06
C ASP A 47 19.17 -21.77 0.86
N ALA A 48 19.75 -21.59 2.05
CA ALA A 48 19.59 -20.40 2.89
C ALA A 48 20.33 -19.26 2.19
N ARG A 49 19.78 -18.81 1.06
CA ARG A 49 20.22 -17.61 0.38
C ARG A 49 19.98 -16.48 1.35
N VAL A 50 21.06 -15.83 1.76
CA VAL A 50 21.06 -14.60 2.55
C VAL A 50 19.90 -13.72 2.08
N ASP A 51 18.91 -13.53 2.95
CA ASP A 51 17.76 -12.67 2.66
C ASP A 51 18.29 -11.24 2.53
N VAL A 52 18.44 -10.77 1.30
CA VAL A 52 18.78 -9.37 1.04
C VAL A 52 17.60 -8.52 1.49
N PRO A 53 17.77 -7.64 2.51
CA PRO A 53 16.67 -6.83 3.00
C PRO A 53 16.08 -5.99 1.87
N GLY A 54 14.76 -6.01 1.78
CA GLY A 54 14.04 -5.33 0.72
C GLY A 54 14.05 -6.14 -0.57
N SER A 55 13.15 -7.12 -0.65
CA SER A 55 12.99 -7.98 -1.83
C SER A 55 11.51 -8.18 -2.20
N THR A 56 11.29 -8.60 -3.44
CA THR A 56 9.98 -9.09 -3.91
C THR A 56 10.14 -10.53 -4.36
N GLN A 57 9.33 -11.44 -3.84
CA GLN A 57 9.26 -12.83 -4.26
C GLN A 57 7.93 -13.06 -4.99
N SER A 58 8.01 -13.41 -6.27
CA SER A 58 6.83 -13.73 -7.10
C SER A 58 6.62 -15.24 -7.19
N LEU A 59 5.43 -15.71 -6.87
CA LEU A 59 5.04 -17.12 -6.88
C LEU A 59 3.85 -17.33 -7.83
N PRO A 60 4.02 -18.03 -8.97
CA PRO A 60 2.92 -18.31 -9.90
C PRO A 60 1.79 -19.10 -9.22
N LEU A 61 0.53 -18.71 -9.47
CA LEU A 61 -0.63 -19.44 -8.98
C LEU A 61 -0.97 -20.60 -9.92
N GLN A 62 -1.28 -21.76 -9.34
CA GLN A 62 -1.60 -22.99 -10.08
C GLN A 62 -2.98 -23.50 -9.69
N SER A 63 -3.56 -24.37 -10.51
CA SER A 63 -4.84 -25.03 -10.17
C SER A 63 -4.68 -25.87 -8.90
N LEU A 64 -5.50 -25.58 -7.88
CA LEU A 64 -5.59 -26.36 -6.65
C LEU A 64 -6.58 -27.52 -6.78
N THR A 65 -7.50 -27.46 -7.75
CA THR A 65 -8.43 -28.55 -8.07
C THR A 65 -8.04 -29.23 -9.38
N HIS A 66 -8.20 -30.55 -9.45
CA HIS A 66 -8.05 -31.33 -10.69
C HIS A 66 -9.36 -31.40 -11.50
N ASP A 67 -10.46 -30.90 -10.94
CA ASP A 67 -11.80 -31.08 -11.49
C ASP A 67 -12.24 -29.89 -12.34
N ARG A 68 -12.57 -30.13 -13.61
CA ARG A 68 -12.86 -29.08 -14.61
C ARG A 68 -14.28 -28.53 -14.51
N ALA A 69 -15.15 -29.13 -13.69
CA ALA A 69 -16.59 -28.84 -13.67
C ALA A 69 -16.99 -27.66 -12.77
N SER A 70 -16.13 -27.25 -11.83
CA SER A 70 -16.28 -26.02 -11.04
C SER A 70 -15.04 -25.19 -11.30
N GLY A 71 -15.20 -23.93 -11.72
CA GLY A 71 -14.11 -23.07 -12.17
C GLY A 71 -12.82 -23.25 -11.36
N ALA A 72 -11.70 -23.51 -12.06
CA ALA A 72 -10.45 -23.90 -11.43
C ALA A 72 -10.01 -22.89 -10.37
N VAL A 73 -9.98 -23.32 -9.11
CA VAL A 73 -9.45 -22.51 -8.01
C VAL A 73 -7.95 -22.41 -8.21
N LEU A 74 -7.44 -21.20 -8.44
CA LEU A 74 -5.99 -20.97 -8.57
C LEU A 74 -5.41 -20.61 -7.21
N GLY A 75 -4.20 -21.05 -6.89
CA GLY A 75 -3.59 -20.72 -5.60
C GLY A 75 -2.25 -21.38 -5.33
N LEU A 76 -1.87 -21.35 -4.05
CA LEU A 76 -0.71 -22.03 -3.48
C LEU A 76 -1.16 -22.77 -2.23
N THR A 77 -0.78 -24.04 -2.11
CA THR A 77 -0.89 -24.80 -0.86
C THR A 77 0.05 -24.24 0.21
N PRO A 78 -0.20 -24.50 1.51
CA PRO A 78 0.63 -24.00 2.60
C PRO A 78 2.11 -24.30 2.38
N ARG A 79 2.96 -23.27 2.46
CA ARG A 79 4.41 -23.42 2.28
C ARG A 79 5.20 -22.37 3.05
N THR A 80 6.41 -22.74 3.42
CA THR A 80 7.44 -21.82 3.92
C THR A 80 8.04 -21.03 2.75
N VAL A 81 8.27 -19.75 2.97
CA VAL A 81 8.82 -18.78 2.01
C VAL A 81 9.85 -17.89 2.72
N ARG A 82 10.52 -17.01 1.98
CA ARG A 82 11.36 -15.96 2.61
C ARG A 82 10.47 -15.00 3.39
N THR A 83 11.04 -14.34 4.40
CA THR A 83 10.29 -13.40 5.23
C THR A 83 9.71 -12.26 4.39
N PHE A 84 8.46 -11.89 4.66
CA PHE A 84 7.76 -10.79 4.01
C PHE A 84 6.81 -10.11 5.00
N SER A 85 6.31 -8.92 4.68
CA SER A 85 5.31 -8.23 5.52
C SER A 85 4.10 -7.71 4.77
N LEU A 86 4.17 -7.72 3.44
CA LEU A 86 3.12 -7.26 2.56
C LEU A 86 2.97 -8.22 1.40
N LEU A 87 1.74 -8.42 0.92
CA LEU A 87 1.46 -9.28 -0.23
C LEU A 87 0.43 -8.65 -1.16
N GLY A 88 0.37 -9.15 -2.38
CA GLY A 88 -0.74 -8.90 -3.30
C GLY A 88 -0.72 -9.87 -4.48
N VAL A 89 -1.86 -10.08 -5.10
CA VAL A 89 -1.96 -10.90 -6.32
C VAL A 89 -1.84 -9.99 -7.54
N VAL A 90 -1.02 -10.38 -8.51
CA VAL A 90 -0.65 -9.59 -9.69
C VAL A 90 -0.89 -10.42 -10.95
N TRP A 91 -1.26 -9.78 -12.06
CA TRP A 91 -1.47 -10.42 -13.36
C TRP A 91 -0.92 -9.57 -14.51
N ASP A 92 -0.91 -10.12 -15.72
CA ASP A 92 -0.13 -9.56 -16.84
C ASP A 92 -0.79 -8.36 -17.50
N ASP A 93 -2.09 -8.45 -17.80
CA ASP A 93 -2.82 -7.37 -18.45
C ASP A 93 -3.40 -6.40 -17.41
N PRO A 94 -2.88 -5.16 -17.30
CA PRO A 94 -3.40 -4.17 -16.36
C PRO A 94 -4.83 -3.70 -16.66
N SER A 95 -5.37 -3.99 -17.85
CA SER A 95 -6.75 -3.67 -18.22
C SER A 95 -7.75 -4.79 -17.90
N ALA A 96 -7.27 -5.99 -17.59
CA ALA A 96 -8.12 -7.10 -17.17
C ALA A 96 -8.54 -6.93 -15.70
N ASP A 97 -9.83 -7.09 -15.42
CA ASP A 97 -10.36 -7.12 -14.07
C ASP A 97 -10.38 -8.55 -13.51
N LEU A 98 -10.03 -8.70 -12.23
CA LEU A 98 -10.16 -9.97 -11.52
C LEU A 98 -11.57 -10.09 -10.94
N HIS A 99 -12.43 -10.83 -11.66
CA HIS A 99 -13.77 -11.19 -11.21
C HIS A 99 -13.72 -12.44 -10.32
N GLY A 100 -13.63 -12.22 -9.01
CA GLY A 100 -13.40 -13.29 -8.05
C GLY A 100 -13.09 -12.79 -6.65
N ARG A 101 -12.96 -13.73 -5.72
CA ARG A 101 -12.45 -13.47 -4.37
C ARG A 101 -11.04 -14.03 -4.24
N VAL A 102 -10.11 -13.17 -3.81
CA VAL A 102 -8.77 -13.57 -3.40
C VAL A 102 -8.75 -13.70 -1.89
N GLN A 103 -8.36 -14.86 -1.39
CA GLN A 103 -8.21 -15.13 0.04
C GLN A 103 -6.80 -15.59 0.34
N VAL A 104 -6.26 -15.09 1.45
CA VAL A 104 -4.91 -15.41 1.92
C VAL A 104 -4.93 -15.78 3.40
N ARG A 105 -4.00 -16.63 3.81
CA ARG A 105 -3.60 -16.74 5.21
C ARG A 105 -2.08 -16.84 5.31
N THR A 106 -1.54 -16.36 6.41
CA THR A 106 -0.08 -16.24 6.58
C THR A 106 0.35 -16.84 7.91
N ARG A 107 1.56 -17.38 7.94
CA ARG A 107 2.22 -17.81 9.17
C ARG A 107 3.11 -16.69 9.69
N ALA A 108 2.88 -16.25 10.92
CA ALA A 108 3.70 -15.24 11.56
C ALA A 108 5.10 -15.80 11.87
N ALA A 109 6.15 -15.09 11.46
CA ALA A 109 7.53 -15.57 11.60
C ALA A 109 7.94 -15.74 13.08
N GLY A 110 7.47 -14.85 13.96
CA GLY A 110 7.83 -14.87 15.38
C GLY A 110 7.11 -15.94 16.22
N THR A 111 5.93 -16.39 15.81
CA THR A 111 5.13 -17.36 16.62
C THR A 111 4.92 -18.70 15.92
N GLY A 112 5.09 -18.77 14.59
CA GLY A 112 4.75 -19.95 13.80
C GLY A 112 3.25 -20.20 13.64
N GLU A 113 2.39 -19.30 14.13
CA GLU A 113 0.93 -19.44 14.05
C GLU A 113 0.38 -18.97 12.71
N TRP A 114 -0.60 -19.71 12.17
CA TRP A 114 -1.33 -19.33 10.97
C TRP A 114 -2.51 -18.41 11.30
N SER A 115 -2.69 -17.36 10.52
CA SER A 115 -3.90 -16.55 10.58
C SER A 115 -5.13 -17.32 10.08
N ASP A 116 -6.32 -16.83 10.42
CA ASP A 116 -7.52 -17.11 9.66
C ASP A 116 -7.39 -16.62 8.20
N TRP A 117 -8.28 -17.10 7.34
CA TRP A 117 -8.40 -16.60 5.97
C TRP A 117 -8.86 -15.13 5.96
N GLN A 118 -8.20 -14.33 5.14
CA GLN A 118 -8.47 -12.91 4.95
C GLN A 118 -8.74 -12.63 3.48
N ASP A 119 -9.77 -11.84 3.19
CA ASP A 119 -10.04 -11.35 1.83
C ASP A 119 -9.04 -10.24 1.46
N VAL A 120 -8.59 -10.25 0.21
CA VAL A 120 -7.80 -9.18 -0.39
C VAL A 120 -8.68 -8.42 -1.37
N GLU A 121 -8.67 -7.08 -1.31
CA GLU A 121 -9.46 -6.22 -2.20
C GLU A 121 -8.98 -6.39 -3.65
N THR A 122 -9.87 -6.84 -4.54
CA THR A 122 -9.54 -7.21 -5.92
C THR A 122 -9.69 -6.06 -6.91
N HIS A 123 -10.40 -5.00 -6.53
CA HIS A 123 -10.52 -3.78 -7.31
C HIS A 123 -9.40 -2.80 -6.91
N TYR A 124 -8.28 -2.87 -7.62
CA TYR A 124 -7.16 -1.92 -7.50
C TYR A 124 -6.77 -1.25 -8.83
N SER A 125 -7.34 -1.69 -9.95
CA SER A 125 -7.09 -1.14 -11.31
C SER A 125 -7.47 0.34 -11.45
N GLU A 126 -8.23 0.89 -10.49
CA GLU A 126 -8.56 2.32 -10.41
C GLU A 126 -7.37 3.21 -10.02
N HIS A 127 -6.38 2.62 -9.35
CA HIS A 127 -5.16 3.28 -8.95
C HIS A 127 -4.14 3.06 -10.06
N GLY A 128 -3.53 4.13 -10.55
CA GLY A 128 -2.56 4.03 -11.63
C GLY A 128 -2.46 5.30 -12.46
N ALA A 129 -1.59 5.23 -13.46
CA ALA A 129 -1.35 6.33 -14.37
C ALA A 129 -2.51 6.52 -15.35
N ASP A 130 -2.61 7.72 -15.93
CA ASP A 130 -3.65 7.98 -16.94
C ASP A 130 -3.37 7.14 -18.20
N PRO A 131 -4.40 6.61 -18.91
CA PRO A 131 -4.23 5.63 -20.01
C PRO A 131 -3.24 6.04 -21.11
N ASP A 132 -3.17 7.34 -21.45
CA ASP A 132 -2.27 7.86 -22.50
C ASP A 132 -0.98 8.48 -21.96
N SER A 133 -0.66 8.24 -20.69
CA SER A 133 0.56 8.75 -20.09
C SER A 133 1.77 7.89 -20.47
N PRO A 134 2.99 8.45 -20.53
CA PRO A 134 4.21 7.66 -20.74
C PRO A 134 4.40 6.54 -19.70
N GLU A 135 3.86 6.72 -18.50
CA GLU A 135 3.88 5.71 -17.45
C GLU A 135 3.03 4.48 -17.81
N ALA A 136 1.80 4.70 -18.29
CA ALA A 136 0.92 3.63 -18.77
C ALA A 136 1.47 2.93 -20.01
N ALA A 137 2.12 3.68 -20.91
CA ALA A 137 2.69 3.16 -22.15
C ALA A 137 4.05 2.43 -21.99
N SER A 138 4.56 2.29 -20.76
CA SER A 138 5.87 1.68 -20.49
C SER A 138 5.97 0.18 -20.86
N GLY A 139 4.83 -0.50 -21.00
CA GLY A 139 4.75 -1.96 -21.19
C GLY A 139 5.13 -2.76 -19.94
N GLN A 140 5.40 -2.09 -18.81
CA GLN A 140 5.78 -2.73 -17.55
C GLN A 140 4.63 -2.80 -16.55
N VAL A 141 3.55 -2.05 -16.78
CA VAL A 141 2.43 -1.95 -15.85
C VAL A 141 1.66 -3.26 -15.78
N ARG A 142 1.26 -3.65 -14.57
CA ARG A 142 0.53 -4.89 -14.27
C ARG A 142 -0.77 -4.60 -13.54
N GLY A 143 -1.74 -5.49 -13.71
CA GLY A 143 -2.96 -5.49 -12.91
C GLY A 143 -2.69 -6.16 -11.57
N ALA A 144 -3.39 -5.74 -10.53
CA ALA A 144 -3.11 -6.17 -9.17
C ALA A 144 -4.32 -6.05 -8.25
N THR A 145 -4.28 -6.76 -7.13
CA THR A 145 -5.14 -6.50 -5.97
C THR A 145 -4.58 -5.32 -5.17
N ALA A 146 -5.34 -4.82 -4.19
CA ALA A 146 -4.76 -3.95 -3.18
C ALA A 146 -3.69 -4.71 -2.37
N PRO A 147 -2.62 -4.04 -1.92
CA PRO A 147 -1.62 -4.69 -1.08
C PRO A 147 -2.15 -4.93 0.32
N LEU A 148 -2.01 -6.16 0.85
CA LEU A 148 -2.38 -6.50 2.23
C LEU A 148 -1.14 -6.49 3.13
N TRP A 149 -1.20 -5.75 4.24
CA TRP A 149 -0.21 -5.84 5.31
C TRP A 149 -0.53 -7.01 6.24
N VAL A 150 0.41 -7.93 6.39
CA VAL A 150 0.26 -9.14 7.23
C VAL A 150 1.20 -9.14 8.43
N GLY A 151 2.12 -8.18 8.51
CA GLY A 151 3.22 -8.22 9.48
C GLY A 151 4.24 -9.28 9.11
N GLU A 152 5.33 -9.39 9.87
CA GLU A 152 6.43 -10.30 9.57
C GLU A 152 5.96 -11.76 9.52
N SER A 153 6.02 -12.34 8.31
CA SER A 153 5.47 -13.65 7.98
C SER A 153 6.49 -14.45 7.16
N ASP A 154 6.52 -15.76 7.37
CA ASP A 154 7.45 -16.69 6.70
C ASP A 154 6.73 -17.89 6.05
N GLY A 155 5.39 -17.88 6.08
CA GLY A 155 4.55 -18.88 5.44
C GLY A 155 3.30 -18.27 4.83
N VAL A 156 2.84 -18.86 3.73
CA VAL A 156 1.67 -18.36 3.01
C VAL A 156 0.83 -19.48 2.39
N GLU A 157 -0.47 -19.23 2.32
CA GLU A 157 -1.43 -19.96 1.49
C GLU A 157 -2.35 -18.93 0.83
N VAL A 158 -2.68 -19.15 -0.45
CA VAL A 158 -3.56 -18.25 -1.22
C VAL A 158 -4.51 -19.07 -2.08
N ARG A 159 -5.74 -18.59 -2.23
CA ARG A 159 -6.71 -19.10 -3.18
C ARG A 159 -7.46 -17.97 -3.87
N VAL A 160 -7.69 -18.13 -5.16
CA VAL A 160 -8.46 -17.26 -6.03
C VAL A 160 -9.69 -18.05 -6.46
N LEU A 161 -10.83 -17.63 -5.94
CA LEU A 161 -12.13 -18.22 -6.19
C LEU A 161 -12.81 -17.37 -7.28
N PRO A 162 -13.00 -17.88 -8.50
CA PRO A 162 -13.68 -17.10 -9.53
C PRO A 162 -15.14 -16.88 -9.15
N GLU A 163 -15.74 -15.78 -9.62
CA GLU A 163 -17.18 -15.57 -9.47
C GLU A 163 -17.94 -16.62 -10.30
N THR A 164 -18.80 -17.38 -9.64
CA THR A 164 -19.79 -18.24 -10.31
C THR A 164 -20.96 -17.37 -10.72
N GLY A 165 -21.29 -17.29 -12.01
CA GLY A 165 -22.41 -16.51 -12.51
C GLY A 165 -23.74 -16.94 -11.87
N SER A 166 -24.18 -16.24 -10.82
CA SER A 166 -25.57 -16.24 -10.37
C SER A 166 -26.18 -14.91 -10.79
N GLY A 167 -27.16 -14.96 -11.69
CA GLY A 167 -27.90 -13.79 -12.18
C GLY A 167 -28.27 -12.84 -11.04
N GLY A 168 -27.92 -11.57 -11.22
CA GLY A 168 -28.09 -10.55 -10.20
C GLY A 168 -29.54 -10.36 -9.76
N ALA A 169 -29.89 -10.85 -8.58
CA ALA A 169 -30.94 -10.27 -7.76
C ALA A 169 -30.28 -9.35 -6.74
N ALA A 170 -30.10 -8.09 -7.12
CA ALA A 170 -29.84 -7.03 -6.16
C ALA A 170 -31.00 -6.98 -5.16
N GLU A 171 -30.72 -7.16 -3.88
CA GLU A 171 -31.61 -6.78 -2.79
C GLU A 171 -31.94 -5.28 -2.90
N ARG A 172 -33.03 -4.97 -3.60
CA ARG A 172 -33.71 -3.67 -3.54
C ARG A 172 -34.94 -3.87 -2.68
N GLY A 173 -34.99 -3.14 -1.57
CA GLY A 173 -36.13 -3.16 -0.65
C GLY A 173 -37.41 -2.55 -1.24
N ALA A 174 -38.51 -3.28 -1.01
CA ALA A 174 -39.93 -2.88 -0.84
C ALA A 174 -40.70 -2.29 -2.05
N PRO A 175 -42.06 -2.38 -2.14
CA PRO A 175 -43.06 -2.69 -1.08
C PRO A 175 -44.17 -3.73 -1.43
N GLU A 176 -45.08 -3.98 -0.48
CA GLU A 176 -46.24 -4.91 -0.48
C GLU A 176 -47.26 -4.74 -1.64
N PRO A 177 -48.04 -5.78 -2.02
CA PRO A 177 -49.06 -5.68 -3.06
C PRO A 177 -50.47 -5.39 -2.50
N GLN A 178 -51.17 -4.44 -3.13
CA GLN A 178 -52.64 -4.38 -3.13
C GLN A 178 -53.17 -4.91 -4.48
N GLY A 179 -54.30 -5.62 -4.41
CA GLY A 179 -54.78 -6.52 -5.46
C GLY A 179 -55.50 -5.91 -6.66
N GLY A 180 -55.86 -6.79 -7.59
CA GLY A 180 -56.75 -6.51 -8.73
C GLY A 180 -56.78 -7.67 -9.72
N ARG A 181 -57.97 -8.25 -9.93
CA ARG A 181 -58.27 -9.44 -10.75
C ARG A 181 -58.23 -9.16 -12.26
N GLY A 182 -57.92 -10.20 -13.06
CA GLY A 182 -58.33 -10.29 -14.46
C GLY A 182 -57.39 -11.14 -15.34
N ALA A 183 -57.80 -12.37 -15.65
CA ALA A 183 -57.30 -13.18 -16.79
C ALA A 183 -58.34 -13.09 -17.94
N PRO A 184 -58.04 -13.41 -19.23
CA PRO A 184 -57.50 -14.71 -19.64
C PRO A 184 -56.42 -14.74 -20.76
N GLU A 185 -55.83 -15.93 -20.86
CA GLU A 185 -54.88 -16.57 -21.81
C GLU A 185 -55.16 -16.41 -23.34
N PRO A 186 -54.22 -16.72 -24.28
CA PRO A 186 -53.65 -18.08 -24.44
C PRO A 186 -52.21 -18.30 -24.98
N GLN A 187 -51.69 -19.49 -24.63
CA GLN A 187 -50.84 -20.45 -25.36
C GLN A 187 -49.61 -19.98 -26.16
N THR A 188 -48.42 -20.52 -25.81
CA THR A 188 -47.62 -21.43 -26.67
C THR A 188 -46.44 -22.02 -25.88
N ASP A 189 -46.33 -23.35 -25.98
CA ASP A 189 -45.11 -24.17 -26.02
C ASP A 189 -44.04 -24.05 -24.91
N VAL A 190 -44.00 -25.10 -24.09
CA VAL A 190 -42.92 -25.44 -23.17
C VAL A 190 -41.74 -26.03 -23.94
N ASP A 191 -40.70 -25.22 -24.14
CA ASP A 191 -39.35 -25.74 -24.41
C ASP A 191 -38.70 -26.19 -23.08
N PRO A 192 -37.93 -27.28 -23.07
CA PRO A 192 -37.24 -27.74 -21.87
C PRO A 192 -36.23 -26.69 -21.41
N VAL A 193 -36.32 -26.32 -20.14
CA VAL A 193 -35.34 -25.49 -19.43
C VAL A 193 -33.96 -26.09 -19.58
N ASP A 194 -33.16 -25.49 -20.46
CA ASP A 194 -31.71 -25.67 -20.44
C ASP A 194 -31.23 -25.01 -19.15
N VAL A 195 -30.80 -25.84 -18.20
CA VAL A 195 -30.11 -25.41 -16.99
C VAL A 195 -28.84 -24.74 -17.47
N ALA A 196 -28.86 -23.41 -17.57
CA ALA A 196 -27.69 -22.62 -17.91
C ALA A 196 -26.57 -22.97 -16.93
N SER A 197 -25.59 -23.74 -17.40
CA SER A 197 -24.30 -23.87 -16.72
C SER A 197 -23.75 -22.47 -16.56
N GLY A 198 -23.81 -21.94 -15.33
CA GLY A 198 -23.34 -20.60 -15.03
C GLY A 198 -21.92 -20.44 -15.54
N GLU A 199 -21.72 -19.58 -16.53
CA GLU A 199 -20.39 -19.27 -17.04
C GLU A 199 -19.57 -18.69 -15.89
N VAL A 200 -18.48 -19.38 -15.54
CA VAL A 200 -17.50 -18.88 -14.59
C VAL A 200 -16.70 -17.80 -15.31
N SER A 201 -16.62 -16.59 -14.76
CA SER A 201 -15.79 -15.55 -15.37
C SER A 201 -14.33 -16.01 -15.44
N ALA A 202 -13.72 -15.94 -16.62
CA ALA A 202 -12.33 -16.31 -16.79
C ALA A 202 -11.42 -15.41 -15.94
N LEU A 203 -10.50 -16.02 -15.19
CA LEU A 203 -9.49 -15.29 -14.42
C LEU A 203 -8.41 -14.70 -15.34
N PRO A 204 -7.79 -13.55 -14.97
CA PRO A 204 -6.69 -12.97 -15.75
C PRO A 204 -5.49 -13.92 -15.92
N ALA A 205 -4.79 -13.79 -17.05
CA ALA A 205 -3.58 -14.55 -17.31
C ALA A 205 -2.39 -14.08 -16.45
N GLY A 206 -1.47 -15.01 -16.14
CA GLY A 206 -0.22 -14.70 -15.45
C GLY A 206 -0.37 -14.40 -13.95
N LEU A 207 -1.46 -14.88 -13.34
CA LEU A 207 -1.71 -14.72 -11.90
C LEU A 207 -0.56 -15.25 -11.06
N ARG A 208 -0.03 -14.39 -10.20
CA ARG A 208 1.05 -14.69 -9.26
C ARG A 208 0.83 -13.96 -7.94
N LEU A 209 1.29 -14.55 -6.85
CA LEU A 209 1.38 -13.91 -5.56
C LEU A 209 2.74 -13.25 -5.43
N ASP A 210 2.74 -11.93 -5.24
CA ASP A 210 3.94 -11.18 -4.91
C ASP A 210 4.00 -10.99 -3.39
N LEU A 211 5.09 -11.46 -2.80
CA LEU A 211 5.44 -11.30 -1.39
C LEU A 211 6.53 -10.23 -1.28
N VAL A 212 6.29 -9.23 -0.45
CA VAL A 212 7.09 -8.01 -0.35
C VAL A 212 7.71 -7.93 1.03
N ASP A 213 9.04 -7.98 1.05
CA ASP A 213 9.84 -7.54 2.19
C ASP A 213 10.07 -6.03 2.05
N PRO A 214 9.58 -5.21 3.00
CA PRO A 214 9.79 -3.76 2.97
C PRO A 214 11.26 -3.35 3.17
N GLY A 215 12.12 -4.25 3.63
CA GLY A 215 13.52 -4.00 3.95
C GLY A 215 13.71 -3.26 5.28
N GLU A 216 14.96 -3.20 5.69
CA GLU A 216 15.38 -2.59 6.96
C GLU A 216 15.02 -1.10 7.04
N GLU A 217 14.85 -0.62 8.26
CA GLU A 217 14.85 0.81 8.51
C GLU A 217 16.22 1.35 8.10
N GLY A 218 16.26 2.22 7.08
CA GLY A 218 17.50 2.88 6.70
C GLY A 218 18.15 3.48 7.94
N VAL A 219 19.46 3.24 8.11
CA VAL A 219 20.25 3.60 9.29
C VAL A 219 19.94 5.04 9.68
N THR A 220 19.17 5.21 10.76
CA THR A 220 18.87 6.50 11.33
C THR A 220 20.02 6.82 12.28
N GLU A 221 20.90 7.76 11.91
CA GLU A 221 21.79 8.41 12.86
C GLU A 221 20.93 9.14 13.89
N GLY A 222 20.68 8.47 15.02
CA GLY A 222 19.88 8.98 16.12
C GLY A 222 20.03 8.20 17.43
N ALA A 223 20.97 7.24 17.50
CA ALA A 223 21.37 6.60 18.75
C ALA A 223 22.77 7.08 19.11
N GLU A 224 22.95 7.56 20.35
CA GLU A 224 24.25 8.02 20.84
C GLU A 224 25.33 6.93 20.65
N PRO A 225 26.53 7.28 20.18
CA PRO A 225 27.56 6.29 19.95
C PRO A 225 28.07 5.78 21.30
N ALA A 226 28.09 4.46 21.47
CA ALA A 226 28.92 3.82 22.46
C ALA A 226 30.38 4.20 22.19
N GLU A 227 31.08 4.70 23.21
CA GLU A 227 32.47 5.13 23.11
C GLU A 227 33.37 4.00 22.57
N GLY A 228 34.10 4.28 21.49
CA GLY A 228 35.29 3.50 21.12
C GLY A 228 35.32 2.78 19.76
N ALA A 229 34.36 2.98 18.84
CA ALA A 229 34.47 2.46 17.48
C ALA A 229 34.92 3.55 16.50
N GLU A 230 36.01 3.31 15.75
CA GLU A 230 36.41 4.12 14.59
C GLU A 230 35.19 4.35 13.67
N GLY A 231 34.82 5.62 13.49
CA GLY A 231 33.55 6.01 12.89
C GLY A 231 33.35 5.50 11.46
N PRO A 232 32.11 5.13 11.06
CA PRO A 232 31.82 4.83 9.68
C PRO A 232 31.83 6.12 8.86
N ARG A 233 32.52 6.07 7.71
CA ARG A 233 32.58 7.13 6.70
C ARG A 233 31.17 7.66 6.39
N THR A 234 31.00 8.98 6.40
CA THR A 234 29.83 9.68 5.86
C THR A 234 29.47 9.12 4.48
N GLY A 235 28.43 8.28 4.41
CA GLY A 235 28.02 7.66 3.15
C GLY A 235 27.52 8.72 2.17
N VAL A 236 28.16 8.84 1.02
CA VAL A 236 27.75 9.76 -0.05
C VAL A 236 26.33 9.37 -0.49
N MET A 237 25.36 10.29 -0.37
CA MET A 237 24.00 10.09 -0.88
C MET A 237 24.05 9.68 -2.36
N THR A 238 23.24 8.68 -2.74
CA THR A 238 23.08 8.34 -4.17
C THR A 238 22.54 9.54 -4.94
N ALA A 239 22.82 9.62 -6.25
CA ALA A 239 22.30 10.70 -7.08
C ALA A 239 20.76 10.78 -7.05
N ALA A 240 20.08 9.62 -6.97
CA ALA A 240 18.63 9.56 -6.85
C ALA A 240 18.14 10.11 -5.49
N ALA A 241 18.82 9.76 -4.39
CA ALA A 241 18.50 10.31 -3.08
C ALA A 241 18.76 11.82 -2.99
N LYS A 242 19.87 12.29 -3.53
CA LYS A 242 20.17 13.72 -3.63
C LYS A 242 19.11 14.45 -4.44
N ALA A 243 18.69 13.91 -5.60
CA ALA A 243 17.66 14.53 -6.43
C ALA A 243 16.29 14.59 -5.74
N ALA A 244 15.87 13.52 -5.05
CA ALA A 244 14.61 13.51 -4.31
C ALA A 244 14.63 14.52 -3.15
N SER A 245 15.72 14.55 -2.38
CA SER A 245 15.87 15.49 -1.28
C SER A 245 15.98 16.95 -1.74
N ALA A 246 16.73 17.21 -2.83
CA ALA A 246 16.88 18.54 -3.40
C ALA A 246 15.55 19.15 -3.88
N ALA A 247 14.56 18.32 -4.23
CA ALA A 247 13.24 18.80 -4.60
C ALA A 247 12.50 19.51 -3.45
N ASN A 248 12.94 19.32 -2.20
CA ASN A 248 12.45 20.00 -1.00
C ASN A 248 13.42 21.07 -0.46
N SER A 249 14.47 21.43 -1.19
CA SER A 249 15.54 22.35 -0.74
C SER A 249 15.07 23.75 -0.35
N ALA A 250 13.92 24.19 -0.87
CA ALA A 250 13.31 25.46 -0.46
C ALA A 250 12.63 25.40 0.92
N LEU A 251 12.44 24.20 1.48
CA LEU A 251 11.75 23.98 2.76
C LEU A 251 12.70 23.47 3.85
N VAL A 252 13.66 22.61 3.48
CA VAL A 252 14.60 21.96 4.40
C VAL A 252 15.95 21.66 3.74
N PRO A 253 17.04 21.52 4.52
CA PRO A 253 18.34 21.07 4.02
C PRO A 253 18.29 19.69 3.37
N LEU A 254 19.31 19.39 2.55
CA LEU A 254 19.50 18.06 1.97
C LEU A 254 19.64 16.99 3.07
N GLY A 255 19.02 15.83 2.85
CA GLY A 255 19.03 14.71 3.79
C GLY A 255 18.07 14.85 4.98
N ALA A 256 17.36 15.98 5.13
CA ALA A 256 16.42 16.16 6.24
C ALA A 256 15.34 15.06 6.23
N VAL A 257 15.16 14.40 7.38
CA VAL A 257 14.20 13.30 7.58
C VAL A 257 12.76 13.80 7.82
N GLU A 258 12.60 15.06 8.19
CA GLU A 258 11.31 15.68 8.43
C GLU A 258 11.32 17.14 7.98
N ILE A 259 10.21 17.58 7.42
CA ILE A 259 9.90 18.98 7.18
C ILE A 259 9.07 19.46 8.38
N PRO A 260 9.58 20.38 9.22
CA PRO A 260 8.96 20.72 10.50
C PRO A 260 7.64 21.46 10.31
N SER A 261 6.69 21.33 11.23
CA SER A 261 5.44 22.12 11.14
C SER A 261 5.71 23.61 11.31
N LEU A 262 4.92 24.44 10.65
CA LEU A 262 4.94 25.90 10.81
C LEU A 262 3.66 26.40 11.48
N THR A 263 3.77 27.55 12.12
CA THR A 263 2.64 28.40 12.52
C THR A 263 1.95 29.01 11.29
N ALA A 264 0.83 29.69 11.51
CA ALA A 264 0.11 30.38 10.43
C ALA A 264 0.92 31.54 9.83
N GLU A 265 1.71 32.25 10.65
CA GLU A 265 2.52 33.39 10.22
C GLU A 265 3.71 32.93 9.37
N GLU A 266 4.52 32.02 9.90
CA GLU A 266 5.65 31.42 9.17
C GLU A 266 5.20 30.77 7.84
N THR A 267 4.01 30.17 7.80
CA THR A 267 3.48 29.59 6.55
C THR A 267 3.16 30.65 5.50
N ARG A 268 2.75 31.87 5.89
CA ARG A 268 2.50 32.96 4.93
C ARG A 268 3.80 33.55 4.40
N GLU A 269 4.83 33.63 5.24
CA GLU A 269 6.18 34.03 4.82
C GLU A 269 6.74 32.99 3.84
N GLU A 270 6.64 31.70 4.16
CA GLU A 270 7.04 30.61 3.27
C GLU A 270 6.27 30.65 1.94
N LEU A 271 4.96 30.91 1.96
CA LEU A 271 4.16 31.06 0.74
C LEU A 271 4.69 32.20 -0.14
N THR A 272 5.03 33.34 0.46
CA THR A 272 5.58 34.49 -0.26
C THR A 272 6.94 34.17 -0.86
N ALA A 273 7.81 33.49 -0.10
CA ALA A 273 9.12 33.05 -0.60
C ALA A 273 9.03 32.06 -1.76
N LEU A 274 8.11 31.09 -1.68
CA LEU A 274 7.95 30.06 -2.70
C LEU A 274 7.22 30.54 -3.95
N ARG A 275 6.22 31.41 -3.79
CA ARG A 275 5.23 31.70 -4.83
C ARG A 275 4.87 33.18 -4.97
N GLY A 276 5.56 34.10 -4.30
CA GLY A 276 5.19 35.52 -4.26
C GLY A 276 4.94 36.15 -5.63
N ALA A 277 5.75 35.78 -6.63
CA ALA A 277 5.61 36.24 -8.02
C ALA A 277 4.36 35.68 -8.76
N ASP A 278 3.82 34.56 -8.31
CA ASP A 278 2.63 33.91 -8.90
C ASP A 278 1.31 34.38 -8.26
N LEU A 279 1.38 35.09 -7.12
CA LEU A 279 0.20 35.50 -6.36
C LEU A 279 -0.36 36.81 -6.91
N THR A 280 -1.70 36.90 -7.00
CA THR A 280 -2.35 38.20 -7.25
C THR A 280 -2.23 39.11 -6.03
N GLU A 281 -2.39 40.42 -6.23
CA GLU A 281 -2.40 41.41 -5.13
C GLU A 281 -3.39 41.02 -4.01
N GLN A 282 -4.57 40.53 -4.38
CA GLN A 282 -5.55 40.04 -3.41
C GLN A 282 -5.05 38.81 -2.63
N GLN A 283 -4.36 37.89 -3.29
CA GLN A 283 -3.81 36.71 -2.62
C GLN A 283 -2.62 37.04 -1.72
N GLN A 284 -1.87 38.10 -2.05
CA GLN A 284 -0.80 38.62 -1.20
C GLN A 284 -1.36 39.34 0.03
N ALA A 285 -2.41 40.14 -0.13
CA ALA A 285 -3.05 40.88 0.96
C ALA A 285 -3.80 39.96 1.94
N GLU A 286 -4.47 38.91 1.44
CA GLU A 286 -5.22 37.97 2.28
C GLU A 286 -4.92 36.50 1.88
N PRO A 287 -3.77 35.95 2.31
CA PRO A 287 -3.36 34.60 1.96
C PRO A 287 -4.19 33.57 2.71
N TYR A 288 -5.14 32.96 2.00
CA TYR A 288 -5.93 31.84 2.50
C TYR A 288 -5.16 30.51 2.45
N ILE A 289 -4.21 30.34 3.36
CA ILE A 289 -3.37 29.16 3.51
C ILE A 289 -3.42 28.65 4.96
N GLY A 290 -3.51 27.32 5.11
CA GLY A 290 -3.45 26.70 6.44
C GLY A 290 -2.01 26.46 6.89
N PRO A 291 -1.73 26.46 8.22
CA PRO A 291 -0.39 26.20 8.74
C PRO A 291 0.19 24.89 8.18
N ARG A 292 1.44 24.94 7.70
CA ARG A 292 2.10 23.75 7.14
C ARG A 292 2.25 22.68 8.23
N PRO A 293 1.71 21.47 8.04
CA PRO A 293 1.94 20.39 9.00
C PRO A 293 3.38 19.88 8.90
N ALA A 294 3.83 19.16 9.94
CA ALA A 294 5.05 18.37 9.85
C ALA A 294 4.86 17.24 8.84
N ILE A 295 5.89 16.96 8.03
CA ILE A 295 5.86 15.94 6.97
C ILE A 295 7.15 15.13 7.04
N VAL A 296 7.04 13.83 7.29
CA VAL A 296 8.17 12.89 7.19
C VAL A 296 8.57 12.80 5.72
N THR A 297 9.83 13.11 5.41
CA THR A 297 10.35 13.10 4.04
C THR A 297 10.58 11.67 3.57
N ARG A 298 10.86 11.52 2.27
CA ARG A 298 11.31 10.24 1.70
C ARG A 298 12.54 9.67 2.41
N ALA A 299 13.50 10.51 2.77
CA ALA A 299 14.63 10.08 3.60
C ALA A 299 14.18 9.60 4.98
N GLY A 300 13.23 10.29 5.62
CA GLY A 300 12.76 9.97 6.97
C GLY A 300 11.97 8.67 7.11
N TRP A 301 11.33 8.17 6.05
CA TRP A 301 10.72 6.83 6.07
C TRP A 301 11.59 5.74 5.43
N GLY A 302 12.81 6.09 4.98
CA GLY A 302 13.79 5.16 4.42
C GLY A 302 13.51 4.76 2.97
N ALA A 303 13.13 5.72 2.11
CA ALA A 303 12.92 5.45 0.69
C ALA A 303 14.20 4.96 0.00
N ASP A 304 14.12 3.78 -0.63
CA ASP A 304 15.13 3.35 -1.59
C ASP A 304 14.89 4.04 -2.94
N GLU A 305 15.54 5.18 -3.13
CA GLU A 305 15.36 6.03 -4.31
C GLU A 305 15.86 5.39 -5.62
N SER A 306 16.50 4.21 -5.55
CA SER A 306 16.83 3.41 -6.74
C SER A 306 15.61 2.67 -7.34
N LEU A 307 14.51 2.58 -6.58
CA LEU A 307 13.30 1.91 -7.05
C LEU A 307 12.46 2.77 -8.00
N ARG A 308 12.56 4.10 -7.90
CA ARG A 308 11.81 5.03 -8.76
C ARG A 308 12.53 5.32 -10.07
N GLU A 309 11.77 5.80 -11.04
CA GLU A 309 12.34 6.51 -12.17
C GLU A 309 13.01 7.82 -11.76
N LYS A 310 14.02 8.24 -12.55
CA LYS A 310 14.87 9.39 -12.25
C LYS A 310 14.13 10.73 -12.32
N GLY A 311 13.26 10.91 -13.31
CA GLY A 311 12.60 12.18 -13.60
C GLY A 311 11.32 12.43 -12.81
N PHE A 312 11.06 13.70 -12.50
CA PHE A 312 9.81 14.14 -11.89
C PHE A 312 8.86 14.68 -12.95
N VAL A 313 7.55 14.49 -12.73
CA VAL A 313 6.50 15.03 -13.60
C VAL A 313 5.69 16.04 -12.81
N TYR A 314 5.59 17.26 -13.33
CA TYR A 314 4.83 18.33 -12.71
C TYR A 314 3.62 18.70 -13.56
N THR A 315 2.58 19.17 -12.88
CA THR A 315 1.41 19.80 -13.52
C THR A 315 1.45 21.31 -13.28
N SER A 316 0.50 22.07 -13.82
CA SER A 316 0.56 23.53 -13.68
C SER A 316 0.17 24.01 -12.27
N LYS A 317 -0.78 23.33 -11.61
CA LYS A 317 -1.19 23.64 -10.23
C LYS A 317 -2.01 22.51 -9.61
N VAL A 318 -2.14 22.48 -8.28
CA VAL A 318 -3.10 21.57 -7.62
C VAL A 318 -4.46 22.25 -7.46
N LYS A 319 -5.47 21.76 -8.20
CA LYS A 319 -6.86 22.23 -8.17
C LYS A 319 -7.74 21.46 -7.20
N ALA A 320 -7.42 20.21 -6.93
CA ALA A 320 -8.18 19.35 -6.03
C ALA A 320 -7.28 18.34 -5.32
N ALA A 321 -7.71 17.88 -4.15
CA ALA A 321 -7.13 16.76 -3.44
C ALA A 321 -8.09 15.57 -3.48
N PHE A 322 -7.57 14.41 -3.88
CA PHE A 322 -8.27 13.13 -3.81
C PHE A 322 -7.83 12.37 -2.57
N VAL A 323 -8.80 12.04 -1.71
CA VAL A 323 -8.58 11.23 -0.52
C VAL A 323 -8.86 9.77 -0.84
N HIS A 324 -7.88 8.94 -0.49
CA HIS A 324 -7.83 7.51 -0.71
C HIS A 324 -7.73 6.77 0.63
N HIS A 325 -7.98 5.47 0.59
CA HIS A 325 -7.42 4.55 1.56
C HIS A 325 -6.43 3.60 0.87
N THR A 326 -5.60 2.88 1.61
CA THR A 326 -4.69 1.89 1.01
C THR A 326 -5.31 0.50 0.88
N ALA A 327 -6.47 0.26 1.51
CA ALA A 327 -7.14 -1.03 1.60
C ALA A 327 -6.27 -2.16 2.21
N SER A 328 -5.20 -1.80 2.91
CA SER A 328 -4.14 -2.70 3.34
C SER A 328 -4.33 -3.37 4.71
N GLY A 329 -5.51 -3.27 5.31
CA GLY A 329 -5.75 -3.69 6.68
C GLY A 329 -5.30 -2.64 7.73
N ASN A 330 -5.66 -2.87 9.00
CA ASN A 330 -5.48 -1.89 10.08
C ASN A 330 -4.63 -2.40 11.27
N SER A 331 -4.05 -3.59 11.15
CA SER A 331 -3.32 -4.30 12.22
C SER A 331 -1.95 -3.70 12.56
N TYR A 332 -1.35 -2.93 11.64
CA TYR A 332 -0.04 -2.29 11.85
C TYR A 332 -0.02 -1.35 13.08
N SER A 333 1.09 -1.32 13.82
CA SER A 333 1.37 -0.30 14.83
C SER A 333 1.87 0.99 14.17
N CYS A 334 1.78 2.15 14.84
CA CYS A 334 2.19 3.40 14.19
C CYS A 334 3.70 3.50 13.92
N SER A 335 4.54 2.78 14.68
CA SER A 335 5.97 2.66 14.39
C SER A 335 6.24 1.85 13.12
N GLN A 336 5.34 0.95 12.72
CA GLN A 336 5.47 0.20 11.47
C GLN A 336 5.06 1.01 10.22
N ALA A 337 4.54 2.23 10.36
CA ALA A 337 4.08 3.01 9.22
C ALA A 337 5.18 3.26 8.16
N PRO A 338 6.44 3.62 8.51
CA PRO A 338 7.54 3.69 7.54
C PRO A 338 7.76 2.39 6.76
N SER A 339 7.82 1.23 7.44
CA SER A 339 7.98 -0.08 6.79
C SER A 339 6.81 -0.39 5.85
N LEU A 340 5.59 -0.05 6.26
CA LEU A 340 4.40 -0.19 5.43
C LEU A 340 4.50 0.64 4.14
N ILE A 341 4.99 1.88 4.25
CA ILE A 341 5.18 2.79 3.12
C ILE A 341 6.28 2.26 2.19
N ARG A 342 7.40 1.73 2.72
CA ARG A 342 8.43 1.06 1.92
C ARG A 342 7.85 -0.15 1.18
N GLY A 343 6.99 -0.93 1.84
CA GLY A 343 6.24 -2.04 1.23
C GLY A 343 5.36 -1.57 0.06
N PHE A 344 4.55 -0.52 0.24
CA PHE A 344 3.75 0.05 -0.86
C PHE A 344 4.61 0.58 -2.00
N TYR A 345 5.70 1.25 -1.68
CA TYR A 345 6.61 1.80 -2.66
C TYR A 345 7.24 0.70 -3.53
N ARG A 346 7.73 -0.38 -2.89
CA ARG A 346 8.24 -1.56 -3.58
C ARG A 346 7.15 -2.27 -4.37
N TYR A 347 5.96 -2.43 -3.82
CA TYR A 347 4.83 -3.03 -4.53
C TYR A 347 4.50 -2.24 -5.80
N HIS A 348 4.32 -0.92 -5.70
CA HIS A 348 4.04 -0.08 -6.87
C HIS A 348 5.15 -0.15 -7.93
N THR A 349 6.42 -0.10 -7.53
CA THR A 349 7.54 -0.02 -8.48
C THR A 349 8.00 -1.37 -9.03
N ARG A 350 8.05 -2.41 -8.19
CA ARG A 350 8.60 -3.73 -8.54
C ARG A 350 7.52 -4.73 -8.95
N SER A 351 6.36 -4.69 -8.31
CA SER A 351 5.25 -5.60 -8.65
C SER A 351 4.37 -5.04 -9.76
N LEU A 352 4.05 -3.74 -9.69
CA LEU A 352 3.11 -3.09 -10.60
C LEU A 352 3.78 -2.32 -11.74
N GLY A 353 5.11 -2.16 -11.71
CA GLY A 353 5.86 -1.47 -12.76
C GLY A 353 5.61 0.05 -12.85
N TRP A 354 5.11 0.68 -11.77
CA TRP A 354 4.90 2.12 -11.73
C TRP A 354 6.21 2.88 -11.54
N ARG A 355 6.20 4.16 -11.88
CA ARG A 355 7.41 4.99 -11.84
C ARG A 355 7.87 5.33 -10.43
N ASP A 356 6.96 5.33 -9.48
CA ASP A 356 7.15 5.62 -8.06
C ASP A 356 5.89 5.19 -7.29
N ILE A 357 5.82 5.44 -5.99
CA ILE A 357 4.58 5.34 -5.23
C ILE A 357 3.50 6.29 -5.82
N GLY A 358 2.30 5.79 -6.10
CA GLY A 358 1.28 6.54 -6.84
C GLY A 358 0.69 7.75 -6.11
N TYR A 359 0.71 7.76 -4.77
CA TYR A 359 0.15 8.83 -3.94
C TYR A 359 1.18 9.93 -3.68
N ASN A 360 0.77 11.20 -3.66
CA ASN A 360 1.66 12.30 -3.28
C ASN A 360 1.93 12.33 -1.78
N PHE A 361 0.95 11.93 -0.97
CA PHE A 361 1.07 11.89 0.48
C PHE A 361 0.41 10.65 1.05
N LEU A 362 0.92 10.19 2.19
CA LEU A 362 0.29 9.16 3.01
C LEU A 362 0.03 9.70 4.43
N VAL A 363 -1.04 9.21 5.06
CA VAL A 363 -1.42 9.57 6.43
C VAL A 363 -1.69 8.32 7.23
N ASP A 364 -0.93 8.09 8.30
CA ASP A 364 -1.15 6.94 9.18
C ASP A 364 -2.31 7.16 10.16
N LYS A 365 -2.71 6.09 10.86
CA LYS A 365 -3.78 6.13 11.88
C LYS A 365 -3.41 6.97 13.10
N CYS A 366 -2.14 7.29 13.31
CA CYS A 366 -1.65 8.19 14.35
C CYS A 366 -1.64 9.67 13.92
N GLY A 367 -1.88 9.96 12.64
CA GLY A 367 -1.92 11.31 12.08
C GLY A 367 -0.57 11.86 11.66
N ARG A 368 0.47 11.02 11.51
CA ARG A 368 1.71 11.43 10.85
C ARG A 368 1.47 11.51 9.34
N ILE A 369 2.09 12.49 8.70
CA ILE A 369 2.01 12.73 7.26
C ILE A 369 3.36 12.39 6.66
N TYR A 370 3.35 11.66 5.55
CA TYR A 370 4.55 11.21 4.85
C TYR A 370 4.52 11.72 3.42
N GLU A 371 5.66 12.19 2.93
CA GLU A 371 5.90 12.43 1.51
C GLU A 371 5.84 11.11 0.74
N GLY A 372 4.96 11.03 -0.25
CA GLY A 372 4.88 9.89 -1.17
C GLY A 372 5.73 10.15 -2.41
N ARG A 373 5.07 10.36 -3.56
CA ARG A 373 5.71 10.52 -4.87
C ARG A 373 6.75 11.65 -4.90
N ALA A 374 7.95 11.35 -5.35
CA ALA A 374 9.09 12.26 -5.38
C ALA A 374 8.88 13.45 -6.33
N GLY A 375 9.53 14.57 -6.02
CA GLY A 375 9.42 15.84 -6.76
C GLY A 375 9.11 17.05 -5.88
N GLY A 376 8.99 16.84 -4.57
CA GLY A 376 8.91 17.91 -3.57
C GLY A 376 7.48 18.24 -3.14
N VAL A 377 7.27 18.34 -1.83
CA VAL A 377 5.94 18.41 -1.20
C VAL A 377 5.20 19.70 -1.51
N ALA A 378 5.91 20.80 -1.80
CA ALA A 378 5.30 22.07 -2.20
C ALA A 378 4.92 22.10 -3.69
N ASN A 379 5.56 21.27 -4.53
CA ASN A 379 5.39 21.28 -5.97
C ASN A 379 4.13 20.52 -6.44
N PRO A 380 3.54 20.88 -7.60
CA PRO A 380 2.37 20.21 -8.16
C PRO A 380 2.74 18.89 -8.88
N VAL A 381 3.42 17.98 -8.19
CA VAL A 381 3.85 16.66 -8.68
C VAL A 381 2.64 15.85 -9.16
N LYS A 382 2.69 15.35 -10.40
CA LYS A 382 1.67 14.48 -10.96
C LYS A 382 1.76 13.09 -10.34
N GLY A 383 0.67 12.67 -9.68
CA GLY A 383 0.51 11.33 -9.11
C GLY A 383 0.08 10.26 -10.12
N ALA A 384 -0.13 9.05 -9.60
CA ALA A 384 -0.76 7.90 -10.26
C ALA A 384 -1.74 7.24 -9.27
N HIS A 385 -2.68 8.05 -8.76
CA HIS A 385 -3.57 7.67 -7.67
C HIS A 385 -5.04 7.63 -8.08
N THR A 386 -5.42 8.38 -9.12
CA THR A 386 -6.80 8.47 -9.60
C THR A 386 -6.76 8.53 -11.11
N MET A 387 -6.86 7.35 -11.73
CA MET A 387 -6.87 7.23 -13.18
C MET A 387 -7.91 8.18 -13.78
N GLY A 388 -7.49 9.00 -14.74
CA GLY A 388 -8.33 10.02 -15.38
C GLY A 388 -8.25 11.40 -14.71
N PHE A 389 -7.82 11.51 -13.46
CA PHE A 389 -7.74 12.79 -12.75
C PHE A 389 -6.39 13.03 -12.05
N ASN A 390 -5.32 12.34 -12.43
CA ASN A 390 -3.98 12.59 -11.88
C ASN A 390 -3.44 14.00 -12.20
N THR A 391 -3.91 14.60 -13.29
CA THR A 391 -3.44 15.93 -13.73
C THR A 391 -4.08 17.05 -12.90
N ASN A 392 -3.25 17.98 -12.40
CA ASN A 392 -3.66 19.12 -11.56
C ASN A 392 -4.32 18.73 -10.23
N THR A 393 -3.95 17.60 -9.65
CA THR A 393 -4.50 17.11 -8.39
C THR A 393 -3.40 16.56 -7.50
N THR A 394 -3.74 16.30 -6.24
CA THR A 394 -2.86 15.62 -5.30
C THR A 394 -3.58 14.47 -4.63
N GLY A 395 -2.94 13.31 -4.55
CA GLY A 395 -3.46 12.10 -3.93
C GLY A 395 -2.98 11.95 -2.50
N ILE A 396 -3.91 11.74 -1.58
CA ILE A 396 -3.64 11.52 -0.15
C ILE A 396 -4.20 10.16 0.24
N ALA A 397 -3.35 9.18 0.50
CA ALA A 397 -3.75 7.86 0.97
C ALA A 397 -3.75 7.80 2.50
N VAL A 398 -4.92 7.59 3.10
CA VAL A 398 -5.00 7.25 4.53
C VAL A 398 -4.72 5.76 4.67
N ILE A 399 -3.63 5.42 5.35
CA ILE A 399 -3.17 4.05 5.51
C ILE A 399 -4.20 3.26 6.32
N GLY A 400 -4.79 2.25 5.69
CA GLY A 400 -5.76 1.35 6.28
C GLY A 400 -6.94 0.97 5.37
N SER A 401 -7.84 0.16 5.92
CA SER A 401 -9.11 -0.23 5.28
C SER A 401 -10.29 0.40 6.02
N TYR A 402 -10.98 1.34 5.36
CA TYR A 402 -12.03 2.17 5.96
C TYR A 402 -13.44 1.93 5.36
N GLY A 403 -13.68 0.73 4.82
CA GLY A 403 -15.01 0.29 4.40
C GLY A 403 -16.01 0.32 5.56
N SER A 404 -15.77 -0.51 6.57
CA SER A 404 -16.58 -0.63 7.80
C SER A 404 -15.92 -0.03 9.04
N LYS A 405 -14.59 0.06 9.09
CA LYS A 405 -13.82 0.63 10.22
C LYS A 405 -13.74 2.15 10.13
N LYS A 406 -13.90 2.84 11.25
CA LYS A 406 -13.83 4.31 11.31
C LYS A 406 -12.36 4.77 11.31
N PRO A 407 -12.00 5.80 10.52
CA PRO A 407 -10.68 6.42 10.63
C PRO A 407 -10.53 7.13 11.98
N SER A 408 -9.31 7.19 12.50
CA SER A 408 -9.02 7.92 13.74
C SER A 408 -9.26 9.41 13.57
N SER A 409 -9.56 10.11 14.67
CA SER A 409 -9.69 11.57 14.66
C SER A 409 -8.37 12.25 14.28
N LYS A 410 -7.23 11.66 14.64
CA LYS A 410 -5.89 12.13 14.30
C LYS A 410 -5.64 12.09 12.80
N ALA A 411 -5.95 10.96 12.13
CA ALA A 411 -5.83 10.84 10.68
C ALA A 411 -6.73 11.84 9.94
N VAL A 412 -7.99 11.96 10.35
CA VAL A 412 -8.92 12.96 9.75
C VAL A 412 -8.42 14.40 9.95
N LYS A 413 -7.83 14.71 11.12
CA LYS A 413 -7.24 16.02 11.40
C LYS A 413 -6.00 16.28 10.54
N ALA A 414 -5.15 15.27 10.35
CA ALA A 414 -3.96 15.34 9.51
C ALA A 414 -4.33 15.60 8.04
N VAL A 415 -5.30 14.87 7.48
CA VAL A 415 -5.81 15.14 6.12
C VAL A 415 -6.35 16.57 6.01
N ALA A 416 -7.09 17.06 7.00
CA ALA A 416 -7.60 18.43 6.99
C ALA A 416 -6.49 19.50 7.04
N ARG A 417 -5.43 19.29 7.84
CA ARG A 417 -4.27 20.21 7.90
C ARG A 417 -3.47 20.19 6.61
N LEU A 418 -3.16 18.99 6.12
CA LEU A 418 -2.44 18.79 4.86
C LEU A 418 -3.16 19.44 3.69
N THR A 419 -4.48 19.20 3.56
CA THR A 419 -5.27 19.81 2.48
C THR A 419 -5.40 21.32 2.65
N ALA A 420 -5.50 21.85 3.87
CA ALA A 420 -5.53 23.31 4.08
C ALA A 420 -4.26 23.99 3.57
N TRP A 421 -3.10 23.41 3.88
CA TRP A 421 -1.80 23.91 3.42
C TRP A 421 -1.61 23.68 1.91
N LYS A 422 -1.68 22.42 1.45
CA LYS A 422 -1.35 22.06 0.06
C LYS A 422 -2.27 22.73 -0.95
N LEU A 423 -3.57 22.84 -0.67
CA LEU A 423 -4.51 23.57 -1.54
C LEU A 423 -4.36 25.09 -1.39
N GLY A 424 -3.98 25.55 -0.20
CA GLY A 424 -3.71 26.96 0.09
C GLY A 424 -2.53 27.50 -0.70
N LEU A 425 -1.48 26.70 -0.87
CA LEU A 425 -0.36 27.02 -1.78
C LEU A 425 -0.85 27.40 -3.18
N HIS A 426 -1.98 26.86 -3.63
CA HIS A 426 -2.54 27.10 -4.97
C HIS A 426 -3.85 27.92 -4.95
N GLY A 427 -4.17 28.59 -3.85
CA GLY A 427 -5.34 29.46 -3.71
C GLY A 427 -6.70 28.73 -3.77
N MET A 428 -6.72 27.41 -3.58
CA MET A 428 -7.93 26.62 -3.71
C MET A 428 -8.74 26.61 -2.40
N ASN A 429 -10.04 26.90 -2.49
CA ASN A 429 -10.97 26.89 -1.35
C ASN A 429 -11.53 25.48 -1.08
N PRO A 430 -11.26 24.85 0.09
CA PRO A 430 -11.68 23.49 0.42
C PRO A 430 -13.19 23.23 0.38
N LYS A 431 -14.04 24.24 0.61
CA LYS A 431 -15.50 24.11 0.63
C LYS A 431 -16.10 24.17 -0.79
N LYS A 432 -15.37 24.67 -1.79
CA LYS A 432 -15.89 24.91 -3.14
C LYS A 432 -15.71 23.69 -4.07
N LYS A 433 -16.24 23.85 -5.28
CA LYS A 433 -16.01 22.94 -6.41
C LYS A 433 -15.03 23.56 -7.40
N THR A 434 -14.32 22.71 -8.13
CA THR A 434 -13.44 23.07 -9.25
C THR A 434 -13.81 22.26 -10.48
N SER A 435 -13.37 22.68 -11.67
CA SER A 435 -13.54 21.89 -12.90
C SER A 435 -12.25 21.13 -13.20
N LEU A 436 -12.34 19.82 -13.37
CA LEU A 436 -11.25 18.97 -13.85
C LEU A 436 -11.61 18.39 -15.21
N THR A 437 -10.62 18.01 -16.01
CA THR A 437 -10.81 17.33 -17.29
C THR A 437 -10.37 15.89 -17.13
N SER A 438 -11.26 14.94 -17.41
CA SER A 438 -10.94 13.52 -17.37
C SER A 438 -9.93 13.18 -18.48
N ALA A 439 -8.88 12.44 -18.15
CA ALA A 439 -7.99 11.78 -19.10
C ALA A 439 -8.53 10.42 -19.57
N GLY A 440 -9.72 10.01 -19.12
CA GLY A 440 -10.31 8.71 -19.39
C GLY A 440 -10.26 7.81 -18.16
N GLY A 441 -11.30 6.99 -18.00
CA GLY A 441 -11.50 6.06 -16.89
C GLY A 441 -12.90 5.46 -16.98
N ASN A 442 -13.25 4.58 -16.05
CA ASN A 442 -14.51 3.83 -16.11
C ASN A 442 -15.76 4.64 -15.73
N LEU A 443 -15.60 5.83 -15.12
CA LEU A 443 -16.72 6.71 -14.72
C LEU A 443 -16.90 7.91 -15.65
N TYR A 444 -15.82 8.43 -16.22
CA TYR A 444 -15.84 9.63 -17.06
C TYR A 444 -14.96 9.45 -18.31
N ALA A 445 -15.58 9.56 -19.48
CA ALA A 445 -14.88 9.55 -20.76
C ALA A 445 -13.80 10.64 -20.85
N LYS A 446 -12.74 10.36 -21.62
CA LYS A 446 -11.64 11.29 -21.89
C LYS A 446 -12.17 12.62 -22.45
N GLY A 447 -11.58 13.72 -22.01
CA GLY A 447 -11.96 15.08 -22.40
C GLY A 447 -13.17 15.65 -21.65
N LYS A 448 -13.93 14.83 -20.89
CA LYS A 448 -15.08 15.32 -20.13
C LYS A 448 -14.64 16.30 -19.05
N LYS A 449 -15.21 17.51 -19.06
CA LYS A 449 -15.10 18.48 -17.96
C LYS A 449 -16.06 18.11 -16.84
N VAL A 450 -15.54 17.84 -15.64
CA VAL A 450 -16.31 17.41 -14.46
C VAL A 450 -16.17 18.43 -13.34
N LYS A 451 -17.29 18.80 -12.72
CA LYS A 451 -17.32 19.68 -11.54
C LYS A 451 -17.14 18.83 -10.28
N MET A 452 -15.95 18.89 -9.69
CA MET A 452 -15.58 18.10 -8.51
C MET A 452 -15.44 18.98 -7.27
N LYS A 453 -15.64 18.40 -6.09
CA LYS A 453 -15.31 19.11 -4.84
C LYS A 453 -13.80 19.29 -4.80
N VAL A 454 -13.32 20.41 -4.26
CA VAL A 454 -11.88 20.67 -4.13
C VAL A 454 -11.20 19.62 -3.25
N ILE A 455 -11.92 19.06 -2.27
CA ILE A 455 -11.51 17.83 -1.59
C ILE A 455 -12.56 16.77 -1.91
N SER A 456 -12.16 15.77 -2.68
CA SER A 456 -12.99 14.67 -3.18
C SER A 456 -12.47 13.32 -2.69
N GLY A 457 -13.33 12.31 -2.64
CA GLY A 457 -12.90 10.92 -2.45
C GLY A 457 -12.56 10.29 -3.80
N HIS A 458 -11.79 9.19 -3.82
CA HIS A 458 -11.47 8.49 -5.06
C HIS A 458 -12.72 8.16 -5.88
N ARG A 459 -13.75 7.60 -5.23
CA ARG A 459 -15.06 7.28 -5.83
C ARG A 459 -15.79 8.43 -6.53
N ASP A 460 -15.39 9.69 -6.29
CA ASP A 460 -15.99 10.83 -6.99
C ASP A 460 -15.43 10.98 -8.42
N GLY A 461 -14.27 10.40 -8.72
CA GLY A 461 -13.56 10.49 -10.00
C GLY A 461 -13.45 9.17 -10.77
N PHE A 462 -13.64 8.05 -10.08
CA PHE A 462 -13.57 6.70 -10.64
C PHE A 462 -14.61 5.79 -9.98
N ASN A 463 -15.10 4.76 -10.65
CA ASN A 463 -16.02 3.79 -10.04
C ASN A 463 -15.23 2.81 -9.17
N THR A 464 -15.11 3.12 -7.87
CA THR A 464 -14.35 2.35 -6.86
C THR A 464 -15.02 2.48 -5.48
N SER A 465 -14.74 1.53 -4.60
CA SER A 465 -15.12 1.61 -3.18
C SER A 465 -14.21 2.57 -2.39
N CYS A 466 -13.04 2.94 -2.91
CA CYS A 466 -12.08 3.84 -2.26
C CYS A 466 -12.68 5.25 -2.06
N PRO A 467 -12.50 5.94 -0.91
CA PRO A 467 -11.63 5.64 0.24
C PRO A 467 -12.30 4.78 1.33
N GLY A 468 -13.31 3.98 1.00
CA GLY A 468 -14.14 3.26 1.96
C GLY A 468 -15.25 4.12 2.58
N GLY A 469 -16.36 3.49 2.93
CA GLY A 469 -17.58 4.17 3.34
C GLY A 469 -17.44 5.04 4.59
N LYS A 470 -16.66 4.61 5.60
CA LYS A 470 -16.50 5.38 6.84
C LYS A 470 -15.58 6.59 6.67
N LEU A 471 -14.52 6.51 5.88
CA LEU A 471 -13.64 7.64 5.60
C LEU A 471 -14.30 8.64 4.64
N TYR A 472 -15.02 8.16 3.61
CA TYR A 472 -15.78 9.02 2.70
C TYR A 472 -16.79 9.91 3.45
N LYS A 473 -17.51 9.34 4.44
CA LYS A 473 -18.43 10.08 5.31
C LYS A 473 -17.76 11.22 6.11
N LYS A 474 -16.44 11.20 6.28
CA LYS A 474 -15.69 12.27 6.98
C LYS A 474 -15.28 13.44 6.08
N LEU A 475 -15.38 13.31 4.74
CA LEU A 475 -14.88 14.34 3.82
C LEU A 475 -15.58 15.70 3.98
N SER A 476 -16.85 15.73 4.41
CA SER A 476 -17.52 17.00 4.72
C SER A 476 -16.84 17.72 5.89
N SER A 477 -16.52 16.98 6.96
CA SER A 477 -15.79 17.52 8.12
C SER A 477 -14.38 17.95 7.75
N VAL A 478 -13.69 17.18 6.89
CA VAL A 478 -12.36 17.55 6.37
C VAL A 478 -12.42 18.89 5.65
N ARG A 479 -13.37 19.09 4.72
CA ARG A 479 -13.55 20.36 4.00
C ARG A 479 -13.79 21.54 4.93
N SER A 480 -14.70 21.39 5.91
CA SER A 480 -14.98 22.46 6.87
C SER A 480 -13.77 22.81 7.73
N LYS A 481 -13.04 21.81 8.22
CA LYS A 481 -11.82 22.02 9.03
C LYS A 481 -10.68 22.63 8.21
N ALA A 482 -10.46 22.14 6.99
CA ALA A 482 -9.43 22.65 6.11
C ALA A 482 -9.67 24.12 5.76
N ALA A 483 -10.93 24.50 5.45
CA ALA A 483 -11.31 25.89 5.24
C ALA A 483 -11.09 26.74 6.49
N LYS A 484 -11.46 26.24 7.69
CA LYS A 484 -11.18 26.94 8.95
C LYS A 484 -9.67 27.16 9.15
N TYR A 485 -8.83 26.16 8.86
CA TYR A 485 -7.38 26.32 8.95
C TYR A 485 -6.84 27.34 7.94
N GLN A 486 -7.45 27.48 6.76
CA GLN A 486 -7.14 28.55 5.80
C GLN A 486 -7.68 29.93 6.19
N GLY A 487 -8.45 30.06 7.27
CA GLY A 487 -9.12 31.32 7.64
C GLY A 487 -10.41 31.63 6.84
N ARG A 488 -11.19 30.60 6.46
CA ARG A 488 -12.42 30.72 5.62
C ARG A 488 -13.69 30.13 6.24
#